data_AF-A0AAN5CKN9-F1
#
_entry.id   AF-A0AAN5CKN9-F1
#
_cell.length_a   1.000
_cell.length_b   1.000
_cell.length_c   1.000
_cell.angle_alpha   90.00
_cell.angle_beta   90.00
_cell.angle_gamma   90.00
#
_symmetry.space_group_name_H-M   'P 1'
#
loop_
_entity.id
_entity.type
_entity.pdbx_description
1 polymer ?
#
loop_
_entity_poly.entity_id
_entity_poly.type
_entity_poly.pdbx_seq_one_letter_code
_entity_poly.pdbx_strand_id
1 'polypeptide(L)'
;RDGKLNVPIVILLVETMIIMFGSCSVAFTLATLTYSDILKTTTLSLKHRTMQYTLLAAVCTQTFVPVVCVYIPYFLAIICPFLSIPVFGLSRHFLQLLAIFPGWDAIVIIAMIKDYRIGLMRIMRQRKMKNAVQVSSQYTTATQ
;
A
#
# COMPACT_ATOMS: atom_id res chain seq x y z
N ARG A 1 -26.52 25.55 -6.25
CA ARG A 1 -27.94 25.89 -6.01
C ARG A 1 -28.72 25.53 -7.27
N ASP A 2 -29.00 24.24 -7.41
CA ASP A 2 -30.15 23.66 -8.09
C ASP A 2 -30.40 22.40 -7.26
N GLY A 3 -31.54 22.30 -6.57
CA GLY A 3 -31.81 21.27 -5.56
C GLY A 3 -31.96 19.85 -6.12
N LYS A 4 -31.34 19.55 -7.27
CA LYS A 4 -31.29 18.21 -7.85
C LYS A 4 -30.11 17.48 -7.22
N LEU A 5 -30.43 16.59 -6.29
CA LEU A 5 -29.51 15.58 -5.78
C LEU A 5 -28.83 14.90 -6.99
N ASN A 6 -27.50 14.97 -7.06
CA ASN A 6 -26.76 14.31 -8.13
C ASN A 6 -26.74 12.81 -7.84
N VAL A 7 -27.78 12.11 -8.27
CA VAL A 7 -28.01 10.67 -8.05
C VAL A 7 -26.76 9.84 -8.40
N PRO A 8 -26.04 10.10 -9.52
CA PRO A 8 -24.74 9.45 -9.79
C PRO A 8 -23.71 9.56 -8.65
N ILE A 9 -23.57 10.74 -8.04
CA ILE A 9 -22.62 10.96 -6.94
C ILE A 9 -23.05 10.20 -5.68
N VAL A 10 -24.36 10.13 -5.43
CA VAL A 10 -24.92 9.39 -4.29
C VAL A 10 -24.74 7.88 -4.46
N ILE A 11 -24.95 7.36 -5.67
CA ILE A 11 -24.70 5.94 -5.98
C ILE A 11 -23.22 5.60 -5.76
N LEU A 12 -22.31 6.43 -6.30
CA LEU A 12 -20.86 6.27 -6.15
C LEU A 12 -20.43 6.27 -4.68
N LEU A 13 -21.04 7.13 -3.85
CA LEU A 13 -20.82 7.15 -2.40
C LEU A 13 -21.22 5.83 -1.74
N VAL A 14 -22.44 5.37 -2.00
CA VAL A 14 -22.99 4.16 -1.39
C VAL A 14 -22.14 2.96 -1.78
N GLU A 15 -21.76 2.84 -3.05
CA GLU A 15 -20.86 1.79 -3.53
C GLU A 15 -19.49 1.83 -2.83
N THR A 16 -18.88 3.01 -2.74
CA THR A 16 -17.56 3.16 -2.09
C THR A 16 -17.62 2.82 -0.60
N MET A 17 -18.70 3.18 0.09
CA MET A 17 -18.91 2.82 1.50
C MET A 17 -19.09 1.31 1.65
N ILE A 18 -19.92 0.66 0.83
CA ILE A 18 -20.12 -0.80 0.87
C ILE A 18 -18.80 -1.53 0.66
N ILE A 19 -18.01 -1.12 -0.33
CA ILE A 19 -16.70 -1.74 -0.62
C ILE A 19 -15.75 -1.54 0.56
N MET A 20 -15.65 -0.33 1.11
CA MET A 20 -14.74 -0.02 2.21
C MET A 20 -15.09 -0.78 3.49
N PHE A 21 -16.35 -0.73 3.92
CA PHE A 21 -16.78 -1.43 5.13
C PHE A 21 -16.71 -2.95 4.94
N GLY A 22 -17.17 -3.47 3.80
CA GLY A 22 -17.12 -4.90 3.50
C GLY A 22 -15.69 -5.44 3.46
N SER A 23 -14.78 -4.76 2.76
CA SER A 23 -13.37 -5.17 2.69
C SER A 23 -12.66 -5.07 4.05
N CYS A 24 -12.93 -4.01 4.83
CA CYS A 24 -12.35 -3.85 6.16
C CYS A 24 -12.84 -4.95 7.12
N SER A 25 -14.13 -5.28 7.10
CA SER A 25 -14.69 -6.38 7.90
C SER A 25 -14.06 -7.72 7.54
N VAL A 26 -13.99 -8.06 6.26
CA VAL A 26 -13.36 -9.31 5.79
C VAL A 26 -11.88 -9.35 6.18
N ALA A 27 -11.14 -8.26 5.96
CA ALA A 27 -9.73 -8.17 6.32
C ALA A 27 -9.52 -8.34 7.83
N PHE A 28 -10.35 -7.72 8.66
CA PHE A 28 -10.29 -7.84 10.11
C PHE A 28 -10.62 -9.26 10.58
N THR A 29 -11.65 -9.89 10.02
CA THR A 29 -11.99 -11.30 10.31
C THR A 29 -10.85 -12.23 9.91
N LEU A 30 -10.30 -12.08 8.70
CA LEU A 30 -9.18 -12.89 8.25
C LEU A 30 -7.92 -12.67 9.11
N ALA A 31 -7.65 -11.42 9.52
CA ALA A 31 -6.51 -11.09 10.37
C ALA A 31 -6.66 -11.71 11.77
N THR A 32 -7.85 -11.62 12.37
CA THR A 32 -8.12 -12.21 13.69
C THR A 32 -8.10 -13.73 13.67
N LEU A 33 -8.64 -14.37 12.62
CA LEU A 33 -8.55 -15.82 12.41
C LEU A 33 -7.09 -16.25 12.23
N THR A 34 -6.33 -15.56 11.36
CA THR A 34 -4.91 -15.85 11.11
C THR A 34 -4.07 -15.69 12.37
N TYR A 35 -4.30 -14.63 13.15
CA TYR A 35 -3.63 -14.42 14.43
C TYR A 35 -3.97 -15.53 15.43
N SER A 36 -5.24 -15.93 15.50
CA SER A 36 -5.70 -17.01 16.39
C SER A 36 -5.09 -18.36 16.01
N ASP A 37 -5.01 -18.69 14.72
CA ASP A 37 -4.40 -19.93 14.23
C ASP A 37 -2.89 -19.96 14.49
N ILE A 38 -2.21 -18.83 14.30
CA ILE A 38 -0.78 -18.67 14.62
C ILE A 38 -0.52 -18.93 16.12
N LEU A 39 -1.43 -18.51 17.00
CA LEU A 39 -1.29 -18.69 18.45
C LEU A 39 -1.60 -20.11 18.90
N LYS A 40 -2.61 -20.75 18.29
CA LYS A 40 -3.05 -22.12 18.62
C LYS A 40 -2.13 -23.21 18.06
N THR A 41 -1.46 -22.94 16.94
CA THR A 41 -0.64 -23.95 16.26
C THR A 41 0.71 -24.13 16.94
N THR A 42 0.85 -25.18 17.74
CA THR A 42 2.10 -25.57 18.41
C THR A 42 3.06 -26.35 17.49
N THR A 43 2.57 -26.82 16.34
CA THR A 43 3.33 -27.63 15.36
C THR A 43 4.14 -26.77 14.38
N LEU A 44 3.91 -25.46 14.33
CA LEU A 44 4.63 -24.56 13.43
C LEU A 44 6.01 -24.23 14.00
N SER A 45 7.04 -24.43 13.17
CA SER A 45 8.39 -23.94 13.46
C SER A 45 8.38 -22.42 13.70
N LEU A 46 9.17 -21.98 14.69
CA LEU A 46 9.33 -20.58 15.09
C LEU A 46 9.59 -19.64 13.89
N LYS A 47 10.31 -20.14 12.88
CA LYS A 47 10.63 -19.41 11.64
C LYS A 47 9.37 -19.14 10.80
N HIS A 48 8.52 -20.14 10.59
CA HIS A 48 7.28 -19.99 9.83
C HIS A 48 6.29 -19.08 10.56
N ARG A 49 6.22 -19.16 11.89
CA ARG A 49 5.37 -18.29 12.71
C ARG A 49 5.73 -16.81 12.56
N THR A 50 7.03 -16.51 12.61
CA THR A 50 7.54 -15.14 12.47
C THR A 50 7.28 -14.57 11.08
N MET A 51 7.40 -15.41 10.05
CA MET A 51 7.08 -15.04 8.66
C MET A 51 5.60 -14.69 8.50
N GLN A 52 4.69 -15.55 8.98
CA GLN A 52 3.24 -15.32 8.88
C GLN A 52 2.81 -14.04 9.61
N TYR A 53 3.34 -13.81 10.82
CA TYR A 53 3.04 -12.58 11.56
C TYR A 53 3.55 -11.32 10.86
N THR A 54 4.75 -11.37 10.27
CA THR A 54 5.32 -10.24 9.52
C THR A 54 4.50 -9.95 8.26
N LEU A 55 4.05 -10.99 7.56
CA LEU A 55 3.18 -10.86 6.39
C LEU A 55 1.82 -10.26 6.78
N LEU A 56 1.21 -10.75 7.86
CA LEU A 56 -0.05 -10.22 8.37
C LEU A 56 0.08 -8.74 8.75
N ALA A 57 1.13 -8.37 9.49
CA ALA A 57 1.40 -6.99 9.85
C ALA A 57 1.61 -6.11 8.61
N ALA A 58 2.33 -6.61 7.60
CA ALA A 58 2.53 -5.90 6.33
C ALA A 58 1.21 -5.66 5.60
N VAL A 59 0.32 -6.65 5.51
CA VAL A 59 -1.00 -6.51 4.88
C VAL A 59 -1.88 -5.52 5.63
N CYS A 60 -1.87 -5.54 6.98
CA CYS A 60 -2.59 -4.55 7.78
C CYS A 60 -2.10 -3.11 7.51
N THR A 61 -0.78 -2.90 7.50
CA THR A 61 -0.21 -1.58 7.21
C THR A 61 -0.45 -1.16 5.76
N GLN A 62 -0.35 -2.08 4.81
CA GLN A 62 -0.65 -1.82 3.40
C GLN A 62 -2.11 -1.41 3.20
N THR A 63 -3.04 -2.03 3.94
CA THR A 63 -4.47 -1.67 3.88
C THR A 63 -4.74 -0.27 4.45
N PHE A 64 -3.93 0.17 5.42
CA PHE A 64 -4.06 1.50 6.02
C PHE A 64 -3.60 2.63 5.09
N VAL A 65 -2.59 2.39 4.24
CA VAL A 65 -2.04 3.39 3.32
C VAL A 65 -3.09 3.99 2.36
N PRO A 66 -3.84 3.21 1.55
CA PRO A 66 -4.85 3.75 0.65
C PRO A 66 -6.04 4.34 1.41
N VAL A 67 -6.32 3.91 2.65
CA VAL A 67 -7.34 4.54 3.49
C VAL A 67 -6.99 6.00 3.73
N VAL A 68 -5.75 6.28 4.13
CA VAL A 68 -5.31 7.65 4.42
C VAL A 68 -5.07 8.46 3.14
N CYS A 69 -4.42 7.87 2.14
CA CYS A 69 -4.00 8.61 0.94
C CYS A 69 -5.10 8.77 -0.12
N VAL A 70 -6.09 7.89 -0.15
CA VAL A 70 -7.11 7.84 -1.22
C VAL A 70 -8.52 7.95 -0.64
N TYR A 71 -8.90 7.10 0.31
CA TYR A 71 -10.29 7.05 0.78
C TYR A 71 -10.70 8.27 1.60
N ILE A 72 -9.87 8.76 2.53
CA ILE A 72 -10.17 9.98 3.30
C ILE A 72 -10.31 11.21 2.38
N PRO A 73 -9.35 11.51 1.48
CA PRO A 73 -9.48 12.62 0.54
C PRO A 73 -10.70 12.49 -0.37
N TYR A 74 -11.02 11.28 -0.83
CA TYR A 74 -12.19 11.01 -1.67
C TYR A 74 -13.49 11.27 -0.90
N PHE A 75 -13.58 10.79 0.34
CA PHE A 75 -14.70 11.03 1.22
C PHE A 75 -14.91 12.53 1.48
N LEU A 76 -13.83 13.28 1.78
CA LEU A 76 -13.87 14.73 1.98
C LEU A 76 -14.26 15.47 0.69
N ALA A 77 -13.72 15.07 -0.46
CA ALA A 77 -14.07 15.65 -1.76
C ALA A 77 -15.57 15.53 -2.07
N ILE A 78 -16.21 14.47 -1.55
CA ILE A 78 -17.64 14.27 -1.73
C ILE A 78 -18.48 14.95 -0.64
N ILE A 79 -18.10 14.86 0.63
CA ILE A 79 -18.87 15.43 1.77
C ILE A 79 -18.81 16.96 1.81
N CYS A 80 -17.66 17.57 1.51
CA CYS A 80 -17.50 19.03 1.61
C CYS A 80 -18.52 19.82 0.75
N PRO A 81 -18.83 19.42 -0.50
CA PRO A 81 -19.94 20.00 -1.27
C PRO A 81 -21.31 19.92 -0.57
N PHE A 82 -21.61 18.84 0.17
CA PHE A 82 -22.86 18.70 0.93
C PHE A 82 -22.87 19.55 2.21
N LEU A 83 -21.72 19.72 2.86
CA LEU A 83 -21.57 20.55 4.06
C LEU A 83 -21.35 22.04 3.75
N SER A 84 -21.36 22.45 2.48
CA SER A 84 -21.00 23.81 2.04
C SER A 84 -19.62 24.25 2.53
N ILE A 85 -18.71 23.32 2.79
CA ILE A 85 -17.33 23.60 3.22
C ILE A 85 -16.52 23.87 1.96
N PRO A 86 -15.82 25.02 1.87
CA PRO A 86 -15.01 25.30 0.70
C PRO A 86 -13.80 24.36 0.63
N VAL A 87 -13.72 23.59 -0.45
CA VAL A 87 -12.66 22.62 -0.71
C VAL A 87 -11.41 23.33 -1.23
N PHE A 88 -10.81 24.20 -0.42
CA PHE A 88 -9.57 24.88 -0.83
C PHE A 88 -8.39 23.90 -0.73
N GLY A 89 -7.73 23.65 -1.87
CA GLY A 89 -6.47 22.90 -1.93
C GLY A 89 -6.57 21.37 -1.90
N LEU A 90 -7.67 20.76 -1.42
CA LEU A 90 -7.82 19.29 -1.36
C LEU A 90 -7.71 18.65 -2.76
N SER A 91 -8.36 19.24 -3.76
CA SER A 91 -8.34 18.74 -5.15
C SER A 91 -6.93 18.76 -5.77
N ARG A 92 -6.11 19.78 -5.44
CA ARG A 92 -4.74 19.91 -5.97
C ARG A 92 -3.80 18.86 -5.39
N HIS A 93 -3.90 18.58 -4.10
CA HIS A 93 -3.07 17.57 -3.42
C HIS A 93 -3.60 16.16 -3.64
N PHE A 94 -4.90 15.98 -3.88
CA PHE A 94 -5.52 14.67 -4.14
C PHE A 94 -4.90 13.96 -5.34
N LEU A 95 -4.76 14.66 -6.47
CA LEU A 95 -4.14 14.09 -7.67
C LEU A 95 -2.67 13.70 -7.43
N GLN A 96 -1.95 14.46 -6.61
CA GLN A 96 -0.56 14.16 -6.25
C GLN A 96 -0.47 12.94 -5.32
N LEU A 97 -1.37 12.84 -4.34
CA LEU A 97 -1.49 11.68 -3.45
C LEU A 97 -1.86 10.42 -4.23
N LEU A 98 -2.77 10.53 -5.21
CA LEU A 98 -3.09 9.43 -6.12
C LEU A 98 -1.89 9.03 -6.99
N ALA A 99 -1.12 9.99 -7.50
CA ALA A 99 0.01 9.68 -8.36
C ALA A 99 1.13 8.94 -7.59
N ILE A 100 1.33 9.29 -6.31
CA ILE A 100 2.40 8.72 -5.49
C ILE A 100 1.99 7.44 -4.73
N PHE A 101 0.68 7.18 -4.57
CA PHE A 101 0.18 6.02 -3.83
C PHE A 101 0.81 4.70 -4.28
N PRO A 102 0.94 4.38 -5.59
CA PRO A 102 1.44 3.06 -5.99
C PRO A 102 2.91 2.87 -5.62
N GLY A 103 3.69 3.96 -5.72
CA GLY A 103 5.10 3.97 -5.31
C GLY A 103 5.25 3.83 -3.80
N TRP A 104 4.43 4.55 -3.03
CA TRP A 104 4.45 4.49 -1.57
C TRP A 104 4.01 3.12 -1.04
N ASP A 105 2.96 2.54 -1.63
CA ASP A 105 2.47 1.19 -1.32
C ASP A 105 3.56 0.12 -1.52
N ALA A 106 4.27 0.20 -2.65
CA ALA A 106 5.40 -0.67 -2.95
C ALA A 106 6.59 -0.48 -1.97
N ILE A 107 6.85 0.75 -1.52
CA ILE A 107 7.91 1.02 -0.53
C ILE A 107 7.55 0.40 0.82
N VAL A 108 6.30 0.56 1.27
CA VAL A 108 5.84 0.04 2.57
C VAL A 108 5.95 -1.48 2.63
N ILE A 109 5.50 -2.20 1.59
CA ILE A 109 5.58 -3.67 1.56
C ILE A 109 7.03 -4.17 1.53
N ILE A 110 7.90 -3.52 0.75
CA ILE A 110 9.33 -3.88 0.68
C ILE A 110 10.03 -3.60 2.01
N ALA A 111 9.69 -2.51 2.69
CA ALA A 111 10.30 -2.14 3.98
C ALA A 111 9.86 -3.06 5.13
N MET A 112 8.59 -3.49 5.15
CA MET A 112 8.04 -4.32 6.22
C MET A 112 8.41 -5.80 6.10
N ILE A 113 8.43 -6.34 4.87
CA ILE A 113 8.72 -7.77 4.67
C ILE A 113 10.24 -7.99 4.62
N LYS A 114 10.78 -8.63 5.67
CA LYS A 114 12.23 -8.88 5.80
C LYS A 114 12.83 -9.57 4.59
N ASP A 115 12.13 -10.56 4.02
CA ASP A 115 12.59 -11.30 2.84
C ASP A 115 12.67 -10.42 1.59
N TYR A 116 11.77 -9.43 1.46
CA TYR A 116 11.81 -8.47 0.36
C TYR A 116 13.00 -7.52 0.49
N ARG A 117 13.33 -7.07 1.71
CA ARG A 117 14.57 -6.30 1.94
C ARG A 117 15.82 -7.09 1.58
N ILE A 118 15.87 -8.36 1.96
CA ILE A 118 17.02 -9.24 1.64
C ILE A 118 17.13 -9.44 0.12
N GLY A 119 16.00 -9.67 -0.55
CA GLY A 119 15.94 -9.75 -2.01
C GLY A 119 16.44 -8.46 -2.68
N LEU A 120 15.98 -7.30 -2.21
CA LEU A 120 16.40 -5.99 -2.72
C LEU A 120 17.91 -5.78 -2.54
N MET A 121 18.44 -6.04 -1.35
CA MET A 121 19.88 -5.94 -1.08
C MET A 121 20.69 -6.87 -1.99
N ARG A 122 20.19 -8.09 -2.26
CA ARG A 122 20.84 -9.04 -3.18
C ARG A 122 20.85 -8.52 -4.61
N ILE A 123 19.74 -7.98 -5.10
CA ILE A 123 19.64 -7.38 -6.44
C ILE A 123 20.58 -6.19 -6.57
N MET A 124 20.60 -5.29 -5.57
CA MET A 124 21.49 -4.12 -5.55
C MET A 124 22.96 -4.54 -5.54
N ARG A 125 23.33 -5.56 -4.74
CA ARG A 125 24.70 -6.10 -4.70
C ARG A 125 25.11 -6.72 -6.04
N GLN A 126 24.23 -7.48 -6.68
CA GLN A 126 24.50 -8.07 -8.00
C GLN A 126 24.64 -7.00 -9.09
N ARG A 127 23.81 -5.94 -9.06
CA ARG A 127 23.95 -4.79 -9.97
C ARG A 127 25.29 -4.07 -9.77
N LYS A 128 25.70 -3.84 -8.52
CA LYS A 128 27.00 -3.22 -8.21
C LYS A 128 28.17 -4.04 -8.76
N MET A 129 28.13 -5.37 -8.60
CA MET A 129 29.16 -6.27 -9.14
C MET A 129 29.17 -6.29 -10.67
N LYS A 130 28.01 -6.35 -11.34
CA LYS A 130 27.91 -6.29 -12.81
C LYS A 130 28.46 -4.98 -13.37
N ASN A 131 28.12 -3.86 -12.76
CA ASN A 131 28.64 -2.55 -13.16
C ASN A 131 30.16 -2.45 -12.97
N ALA A 132 30.70 -2.98 -11.88
CA ALA A 132 32.15 -3.00 -11.64
C ALA A 132 32.91 -3.86 -12.67
N VAL A 133 32.34 -5.00 -13.09
CA VAL A 133 32.92 -5.88 -14.12
C VAL A 133 32.85 -5.25 -15.51
N GLN A 134 31.74 -4.57 -15.87
CA GLN A 134 31.66 -3.85 -17.15
C GLN A 134 32.66 -2.70 -17.25
N VAL A 135 32.79 -1.91 -16.17
CA VAL A 135 33.73 -0.78 -16.13
C VAL A 135 35.18 -1.27 -16.26
N SER A 136 35.55 -2.35 -15.56
CA SER A 136 36.91 -2.93 -15.66
C SER A 136 37.20 -3.54 -17.04
N SER A 137 36.22 -4.23 -17.66
CA SER A 137 36.37 -4.75 -19.03
C SER A 137 36.56 -3.63 -20.06
N GLN A 138 35.90 -2.49 -19.89
CA GLN A 138 36.00 -1.35 -20.82
C GLN A 138 37.39 -0.69 -20.76
N TYR A 139 38.06 -0.66 -19.61
CA TYR A 139 39.44 -0.17 -19.49
C TYR A 139 40.46 -1.12 -20.13
N THR A 140 40.22 -2.44 -20.10
CA THR A 140 41.12 -3.43 -20.72
C THR A 140 41.03 -3.41 -22.25
N THR A 141 39.88 -3.07 -22.83
CA THR A 141 39.72 -2.97 -24.30
C THR A 141 40.22 -1.62 -24.86
N ALA A 142 40.29 -0.56 -24.06
CA ALA A 142 40.77 0.76 -24.51
C ALA A 142 42.29 0.94 -24.43
N THR A 143 43.02 -0.04 -23.87
CA THR A 143 44.49 -0.03 -23.73
C THR A 143 45.19 -1.01 -24.69
N GLN A 144 44.44 -1.66 -25.59
CA GLN A 144 44.97 -2.39 -26.75
C GLN A 144 44.84 -1.54 -28.02
#